data_AF-A0A7C3C0X8-F1
#
_entry.id   AF-A0A7C3C0X8-F1
#
_cell.length_a   1.000
_cell.length_b   1.000
_cell.length_c   1.000
_cell.angle_alpha   90.00
_cell.angle_beta   90.00
_cell.angle_gamma   90.00
#
_symmetry.space_group_name_H-M   'P 1'
#
loop_
_entity.id
_entity.type
_entity.pdbx_description
1 polymer ?
#
loop_
_entity_poly.entity_id
_entity_poly.type
_entity_poly.pdbx_seq_one_letter_code
_entity_poly.pdbx_strand_id
1 'polypeptide(L)'
;MKDTTAIAIGGFDGMHIGHQALFSELGSSGTIVVIETGYANLTPDGFRQRYTKHKIVYLNLDDIRHLDGEGFVKLLQVNFPKLQKIVVGYDFHFG
;
A
#
# COMPACT_ATOMS: atom_id res chain seq x y z
N MET A 1 -5.43 10.97 -4.48
CA MET A 1 -4.57 10.80 -3.29
C MET A 1 -4.57 12.01 -2.36
N LYS A 2 -4.90 13.23 -2.82
CA LYS A 2 -4.78 14.46 -2.02
C LYS A 2 -5.54 14.50 -0.68
N ASP A 3 -6.52 13.63 -0.47
CA ASP A 3 -7.31 13.53 0.77
C ASP A 3 -7.01 12.27 1.60
N THR A 4 -6.06 11.44 1.16
CA THR A 4 -5.66 10.25 1.91
C THR A 4 -4.87 10.66 3.16
N THR A 5 -5.32 10.19 4.33
CA THR A 5 -4.66 10.47 5.62
C THR A 5 -3.95 9.24 6.20
N ALA A 6 -4.30 8.03 5.76
CA ALA A 6 -3.65 6.80 6.18
C ALA A 6 -3.41 5.86 4.98
N ILE A 7 -2.26 5.19 4.98
CA ILE A 7 -1.95 4.14 4.00
C ILE A 7 -1.54 2.82 4.63
N ALA A 8 -1.92 1.71 3.99
CA ALA A 8 -1.35 0.39 4.25
C ALA A 8 -0.45 0.01 3.09
N ILE A 9 0.78 -0.45 3.34
CA ILE A 9 1.77 -0.76 2.28
C ILE A 9 2.15 -2.25 2.32
N GLY A 10 2.16 -2.91 1.16
CA GLY A 10 2.52 -4.33 1.04
C GLY A 10 2.15 -4.94 -0.32
N GLY A 11 2.48 -6.21 -0.56
CA GLY A 11 2.11 -6.90 -1.81
C GLY A 11 0.66 -7.37 -1.88
N PHE A 12 0.04 -7.60 -0.71
CA PHE A 12 -1.38 -7.87 -0.52
C PHE A 12 -2.02 -8.92 -1.45
N ASP A 13 -1.30 -9.95 -1.89
CA ASP A 13 -1.90 -11.03 -2.68
C ASP A 13 -2.85 -11.88 -1.80
N GLY A 14 -3.98 -12.28 -2.35
CA GLY A 14 -5.01 -13.06 -1.65
C GLY A 14 -5.86 -12.28 -0.64
N MET A 15 -5.49 -11.03 -0.28
CA MET A 15 -6.29 -10.15 0.59
C MET A 15 -6.78 -10.82 1.90
N HIS A 16 -5.99 -11.75 2.44
CA HIS A 16 -6.35 -12.61 3.57
C HIS A 16 -6.50 -11.84 4.90
N ILE A 17 -6.92 -12.53 5.97
CA ILE A 17 -7.25 -11.92 7.28
C ILE A 17 -6.12 -11.06 7.87
N GLY A 18 -4.85 -11.45 7.70
CA GLY A 18 -3.71 -10.61 8.11
C GLY A 18 -3.66 -9.26 7.40
N HIS A 19 -3.93 -9.21 6.09
CA HIS A 19 -4.03 -7.95 5.35
C HIS A 19 -5.23 -7.12 5.81
N GLN A 20 -6.37 -7.78 6.06
CA GLN A 20 -7.59 -7.11 6.52
C GLN A 20 -7.38 -6.43 7.89
N ALA A 21 -6.55 -7.01 8.77
CA ALA A 21 -6.18 -6.37 10.03
C ALA A 21 -5.35 -5.08 9.83
N LEU A 22 -4.50 -5.03 8.80
CA LEU A 22 -3.82 -3.78 8.43
C LEU A 22 -4.79 -2.76 7.83
N PHE A 23 -5.80 -3.23 7.08
CA PHE A 23 -6.78 -2.34 6.46
C PHE A 23 -7.77 -1.75 7.45
N SER A 24 -8.13 -2.47 8.52
CA SER A 24 -9.01 -1.95 9.57
C SER A 24 -8.44 -0.74 10.30
N GLU A 25 -7.12 -0.55 10.24
CA GLU A 25 -6.39 0.56 10.84
C GLU A 25 -6.40 1.85 10.00
N LEU A 26 -6.96 1.82 8.79
CA LEU A 26 -6.89 2.94 7.83
C LEU A 26 -8.00 3.99 7.98
N GLY A 27 -9.14 3.62 8.57
CA GLY A 27 -10.30 4.52 8.67
C GLY A 27 -10.88 4.95 7.32
N SER A 28 -11.75 5.97 7.33
CA SER A 28 -12.56 6.36 6.16
C SER A 28 -11.76 6.97 5.01
N SER A 29 -10.64 7.64 5.29
CA SER A 29 -9.75 8.27 4.30
C SER A 29 -8.52 7.41 3.99
N GLY A 30 -8.65 6.10 4.18
CA GLY A 30 -7.63 5.09 3.96
C GLY A 30 -7.33 4.78 2.50
N THR A 31 -6.09 4.47 2.18
CA THR A 31 -5.68 3.94 0.86
C THR A 31 -4.73 2.76 1.03
N ILE A 32 -4.95 1.70 0.27
CA ILE A 32 -4.07 0.53 0.20
C ILE A 32 -3.06 0.79 -0.92
N VAL A 33 -1.77 0.73 -0.60
CA VAL A 33 -0.66 0.88 -1.53
C VAL A 33 -0.08 -0.51 -1.77
N VAL A 34 -0.37 -1.07 -2.94
CA VAL A 34 0.15 -2.36 -3.38
C VAL A 34 1.51 -2.14 -4.03
N ILE A 35 2.55 -2.80 -3.52
CA ILE A 35 3.83 -2.89 -4.20
C ILE A 35 3.79 -4.10 -5.13
N GLU A 36 3.75 -3.83 -6.43
CA GLU A 36 3.60 -4.85 -7.46
C GLU A 36 4.96 -5.28 -8.00
N THR A 37 5.24 -6.58 -7.93
CA THR A 37 6.46 -7.19 -8.46
C THR A 37 6.24 -7.84 -9.83
N GLY A 38 5.06 -7.64 -10.43
CA GLY A 38 4.64 -8.29 -11.68
C GLY A 38 4.16 -9.75 -11.53
N TYR A 39 3.97 -10.23 -10.29
CA TYR A 39 3.47 -11.58 -10.03
C TYR A 39 2.43 -11.58 -8.91
N ALA A 40 1.26 -12.16 -9.17
CA ALA A 40 0.20 -12.40 -8.19
C ALA A 40 -0.52 -13.71 -8.54
N ASN A 41 -0.72 -14.58 -7.55
CA ASN A 41 -1.29 -15.91 -7.74
C ASN A 41 -2.77 -15.95 -7.39
N LEU A 42 -3.17 -15.30 -6.30
CA LEU A 42 -4.52 -15.45 -5.73
C LEU A 42 -5.48 -14.34 -6.17
N THR A 43 -4.95 -13.13 -6.35
CA THR A 43 -5.73 -11.95 -6.72
C THR A 43 -5.05 -11.16 -7.84
N PRO A 44 -4.84 -11.76 -9.02
CA PRO A 44 -4.20 -11.09 -10.14
C PRO A 44 -4.95 -9.81 -10.54
N ASP A 45 -4.21 -8.84 -11.06
CA ASP A 45 -4.73 -7.58 -11.60
C ASP A 45 -5.65 -6.84 -10.60
N GLY A 46 -6.85 -6.47 -11.08
CA GLY A 46 -7.87 -5.75 -10.35
C GLY A 46 -8.74 -6.60 -9.41
N PHE A 47 -8.37 -7.85 -9.10
CA PHE A 47 -9.19 -8.70 -8.24
C PHE A 47 -9.15 -8.27 -6.77
N ARG A 48 -8.07 -7.62 -6.31
CA ARG A 48 -7.92 -7.11 -4.94
C ARG A 48 -9.03 -6.15 -4.53
N GLN A 49 -9.52 -5.36 -5.49
CA GLN A 49 -10.58 -4.36 -5.35
C GLN A 49 -11.91 -5.00 -4.89
N ARG A 50 -12.13 -6.30 -5.16
CA ARG A 50 -13.33 -7.01 -4.74
C ARG A 50 -13.38 -7.26 -3.23
N TYR A 51 -12.24 -7.18 -2.54
CA TYR A 51 -12.06 -7.55 -1.14
C TYR A 51 -11.85 -6.35 -0.21
N THR A 52 -12.09 -5.13 -0.70
CA THR A 52 -11.91 -3.91 0.09
C THR A 52 -12.81 -2.79 -0.39
N LYS A 53 -13.13 -1.87 0.52
CA LYS A 53 -13.80 -0.60 0.20
C LYS A 53 -12.81 0.56 0.11
N HIS A 54 -11.56 0.36 0.51
CA HIS A 54 -10.52 1.37 0.44
C HIS A 54 -10.06 1.57 -1.01
N LYS A 55 -9.56 2.77 -1.29
CA LYS A 55 -8.88 3.04 -2.56
C LYS A 55 -7.63 2.15 -2.65
N ILE A 56 -7.33 1.64 -3.83
CA ILE A 56 -6.08 0.90 -4.08
C ILE A 56 -5.22 1.71 -5.06
N VAL A 57 -3.94 1.85 -4.73
CA VAL A 57 -2.90 2.42 -5.58
C VAL A 57 -1.82 1.37 -5.75
N TYR A 58 -1.27 1.26 -6.96
CA TYR A 58 -0.20 0.32 -7.28
C TYR A 58 1.08 1.11 -7.51
N LEU A 59 2.18 0.65 -6.91
CA LEU A 59 3.53 1.09 -7.21
C LEU A 59 4.29 -0.11 -7.76
N ASN A 60 4.90 0.03 -8.94
CA ASN A 60 5.76 -1.00 -9.48
C ASN A 60 7.08 -1.02 -8.69
N LEU A 61 7.52 -2.19 -8.23
CA LEU A 61 8.76 -2.34 -7.49
C LEU A 61 9.97 -1.80 -8.27
N ASP A 62 10.02 -2.00 -9.58
CA ASP A 62 11.16 -1.54 -10.39
C ASP A 62 11.29 -0.02 -10.44
N ASP A 63 10.19 0.72 -10.26
CA ASP A 63 10.17 2.17 -10.20
C ASP A 63 10.67 2.73 -8.86
N ILE A 64 10.72 1.91 -7.80
CA ILE A 64 11.00 2.38 -6.44
C ILE A 64 12.18 1.67 -5.75
N ARG A 65 12.60 0.51 -6.25
CA ARG A 65 13.66 -0.34 -5.65
C ARG A 65 15.04 0.31 -5.54
N HIS A 66 15.26 1.41 -6.25
CA HIS A 66 16.51 2.16 -6.25
C HIS A 66 16.51 3.30 -5.22
N LEU A 67 15.37 3.57 -4.58
CA LEU A 67 15.25 4.59 -3.55
C LEU A 67 15.75 4.04 -2.22
N ASP A 68 16.54 4.84 -1.52
CA ASP A 68 16.84 4.61 -0.11
C ASP A 68 15.59 4.91 0.75
N GLY A 69 15.69 4.64 2.05
CA GLY A 69 14.58 4.85 2.98
C GLY A 69 14.04 6.28 2.98
N GLU A 70 14.93 7.29 2.89
CA GLU A 70 14.52 8.69 2.83
C GLU A 70 13.82 9.03 1.51
N GLY A 71 14.36 8.56 0.38
CA GLY A 71 13.77 8.72 -0.94
C GLY A 71 12.40 8.09 -1.04
N PHE A 72 12.21 6.89 -0.46
CA PHE A 72 10.91 6.25 -0.43
C PHE A 72 9.89 7.03 0.41
N VAL A 73 10.28 7.54 1.59
CA VAL A 73 9.39 8.37 2.41
C VAL A 73 9.03 9.69 1.71
N LYS A 74 9.98 10.34 1.03
CA LYS A 74 9.71 11.55 0.23
C LYS A 74 8.70 11.28 -0.89
N LEU A 75 8.85 10.15 -1.60
CA LEU A 75 7.89 9.73 -2.63
C LEU A 75 6.48 9.60 -2.04
N LEU A 76 6.34 8.97 -0.87
CA LEU A 76 5.05 8.85 -0.18
C LEU A 76 4.47 10.22 0.19
N GLN A 77 5.27 11.15 0.70
CA GLN A 77 4.83 12.51 1.07
C GLN A 77 4.34 13.31 -0.15
N VAL A 78 5.04 13.20 -1.29
CA VAL A 78 4.63 13.86 -2.53
C VAL A 78 3.30 13.30 -3.05
N ASN A 79 3.16 11.97 -3.04
CA ASN A 79 1.96 11.30 -3.54
C ASN A 79 0.74 11.47 -2.60
N PHE A 80 0.99 11.52 -1.29
CA PHE A 80 -0.01 11.62 -0.23
C PHE A 80 0.27 12.84 0.68
N PRO A 81 -0.01 14.07 0.22
CA PRO A 81 0.38 15.30 0.93
C PRO A 81 -0.32 15.51 2.29
N LYS A 82 -1.40 14.77 2.58
CA LYS A 82 -2.11 14.79 3.86
C LYS A 82 -1.85 13.53 4.71
N LEU A 83 -0.83 12.75 4.37
CA LEU A 83 -0.53 11.50 5.05
C LEU A 83 -0.14 11.75 6.52
N GLN A 84 -0.78 11.01 7.42
CA GLN A 84 -0.57 11.10 8.88
C GLN A 84 -0.21 9.75 9.49
N LYS A 85 -0.67 8.64 8.89
CA LYS A 85 -0.46 7.27 9.40
C LYS A 85 0.00 6.34 8.28
N ILE A 86 1.02 5.54 8.57
CA ILE A 86 1.44 4.41 7.74
C ILE A 86 1.21 3.14 8.55
N VAL A 87 0.56 2.15 7.94
CA VAL A 87 0.28 0.84 8.53
C VAL A 87 1.03 -0.20 7.71
N VAL A 88 1.85 -1.02 8.37
CA VAL A 88 2.67 -2.04 7.71
C VAL A 88 2.66 -3.31 8.53
N GLY A 89 2.92 -4.44 7.86
CA GLY A 89 3.24 -5.68 8.55
C GLY A 89 4.55 -5.54 9.33
N TYR A 90 4.71 -6.33 10.39
CA TYR A 90 5.95 -6.36 11.19
C TYR A 90 7.19 -6.70 10.35
N ASP A 91 6.98 -7.50 9.32
CA ASP A 91 7.96 -8.00 8.35
C ASP A 91 8.17 -7.07 7.15
N PHE A 92 7.53 -5.90 7.11
CA PHE A 92 7.70 -4.96 6.01
C PHE A 92 9.01 -4.19 6.14
N HIS A 93 9.79 -4.20 5.05
CA HIS A 93 11.06 -3.50 4.94
C HIS A 93 11.08 -2.69 3.64
N PHE A 94 11.78 -1.55 3.68
CA PHE A 94 12.01 -0.68 2.52
C PHE A 94 13.31 0.10 2.72
N GLY A 95 13.90 0.58 1.62
CA GLY A 95 15.20 1.25 1.61
C GLY A 95 16.36 0.29 1.33
#